data_AF-A0A933CA20-F1
#
_entry.id   AF-A0A933CA20-F1
#
_cell.length_a   1.000
_cell.length_b   1.000
_cell.length_c   1.000
_cell.angle_alpha   90.00
_cell.angle_beta   90.00
_cell.angle_gamma   90.00
#
_symmetry.space_group_name_H-M   'P 1'
#
loop_
_entity.id
_entity.type
_entity.pdbx_description
1 polymer ?
#
loop_
_entity_poly.entity_id
_entity_poly.type
_entity_poly.pdbx_seq_one_letter_code
_entity_poly.pdbx_strand_id
1 'polypeptide(L)'
;MPRPGPIVATLLALACAAAHAASWPPPGFRRGVAFWPRRLSIGACALGAPESCLAAIVRGLRLQDRARVRLAQGHVIVDPGHESPSANFRALQRIANEPVAATRLDFLAPSDALTIRSVSRFPSDGPEAVTFRMGHPDANDGFLGYTFFEFLGKVESGILYAPGPFNNPVVNSAQTPAALSVSVHHELRHVALGELGRRAALAKHGLPRVEAEIQAAESEAFANAAH
;
A
#
# COMPACT_ATOMS: atom_id res chain seq x y z
N MET A 1 -12.91 67.85 -7.23
CA MET A 1 -11.76 67.13 -7.82
C MET A 1 -11.81 65.67 -7.35
N PRO A 2 -12.28 64.73 -8.16
CA PRO A 2 -12.11 63.30 -7.87
C PRO A 2 -10.88 62.76 -8.61
N ARG A 3 -10.07 61.95 -7.93
CA ARG A 3 -9.05 61.10 -8.58
C ARG A 3 -9.64 59.70 -8.77
N PRO A 4 -9.77 59.19 -10.00
CA PRO A 4 -9.93 57.77 -10.25
C PRO A 4 -8.65 57.16 -10.86
N GLY A 5 -8.35 55.92 -10.47
CA GLY A 5 -7.32 55.06 -11.07
C GLY A 5 -6.62 54.22 -10.00
N PRO A 6 -6.48 52.89 -10.20
CA PRO A 6 -5.93 52.35 -11.45
C PRO A 6 -6.78 51.28 -12.16
N ILE A 7 -6.45 51.15 -13.44
CA ILE A 7 -6.91 50.19 -14.45
C ILE A 7 -6.11 48.89 -14.34
N VAL A 8 -6.85 47.79 -14.31
CA VAL A 8 -6.74 46.49 -15.02
C VAL A 8 -5.36 45.85 -15.31
N ALA A 9 -5.38 44.53 -15.12
CA ALA A 9 -4.61 43.43 -15.72
C ALA A 9 -3.61 42.83 -14.75
N THR A 10 -3.65 41.52 -14.46
CA THR A 10 -3.13 40.54 -15.41
C THR A 10 -3.38 39.10 -14.94
N LEU A 11 -3.85 38.29 -15.90
CA LEU A 11 -3.69 36.84 -16.13
C LEU A 11 -4.30 35.78 -15.20
N LEU A 12 -5.31 35.12 -15.79
CA LEU A 12 -5.55 33.67 -15.75
C LEU A 12 -4.25 32.85 -15.67
N ALA A 13 -4.20 31.91 -14.73
CA ALA A 13 -3.39 30.71 -14.86
C ALA A 13 -4.04 29.52 -14.16
N LEU A 14 -4.34 28.50 -14.99
CA LEU A 14 -4.46 27.08 -14.69
C LEU A 14 -5.60 26.61 -13.76
N ALA A 15 -6.75 26.40 -14.40
CA ALA A 15 -7.50 25.16 -14.19
C ALA A 15 -6.69 23.99 -14.77
N CYS A 16 -6.07 23.16 -13.94
CA CYS A 16 -5.60 21.82 -14.35
C CYS A 16 -5.32 20.92 -13.12
N ALA A 17 -6.37 20.42 -12.47
CA ALA A 17 -6.24 19.31 -11.50
C ALA A 17 -7.54 18.50 -11.29
N ALA A 18 -8.48 18.54 -12.24
CA ALA A 18 -9.74 17.81 -12.11
C ALA A 18 -10.14 17.15 -13.43
N ALA A 19 -9.27 16.29 -13.98
CA ALA A 19 -9.58 15.49 -15.16
C ALA A 19 -8.74 14.20 -15.30
N HIS A 20 -8.24 13.62 -14.20
CA HIS A 20 -7.50 12.34 -14.25
C HIS A 20 -8.24 11.14 -13.64
N ALA A 21 -9.50 11.31 -13.22
CA ALA A 21 -10.29 10.23 -12.60
C ALA A 21 -11.39 9.64 -13.50
N ALA A 22 -11.58 10.10 -14.73
CA ALA A 22 -12.70 9.67 -15.56
C ALA A 22 -12.33 9.57 -17.05
N SER A 23 -11.70 8.47 -17.44
CA SER A 23 -11.91 7.80 -18.74
C SER A 23 -10.84 6.73 -18.94
N TRP A 24 -11.03 5.60 -18.28
CA TRP A 24 -10.27 4.40 -18.60
C TRP A 24 -11.21 3.22 -18.76
N PRO A 25 -11.12 2.43 -19.86
CA PRO A 25 -10.23 2.59 -21.01
C PRO A 25 -10.86 3.39 -22.18
N PRO A 26 -10.05 3.97 -23.08
CA PRO A 26 -10.54 4.61 -24.31
C PRO A 26 -11.12 3.59 -25.31
N PRO A 27 -12.09 4.00 -26.14
CA PRO A 27 -12.67 3.13 -27.18
C PRO A 27 -11.63 2.82 -28.26
N GLY A 28 -11.34 1.53 -28.49
CA GLY A 28 -10.46 1.06 -29.57
C GLY A 28 -9.34 0.09 -29.19
N PHE A 29 -9.24 -0.35 -27.94
CA PHE A 29 -8.17 -1.26 -27.51
C PHE A 29 -8.38 -2.69 -28.03
N ARG A 30 -7.44 -3.16 -28.87
CA ARG A 30 -7.47 -4.48 -29.51
C ARG A 30 -7.27 -5.61 -28.48
N ARG A 31 -8.14 -6.62 -28.54
CA ARG A 31 -8.03 -7.90 -27.84
C ARG A 31 -6.75 -8.61 -28.28
N GLY A 32 -5.81 -8.86 -27.36
CA GLY A 32 -4.59 -9.61 -27.67
C GLY A 32 -3.57 -9.73 -26.54
N VAL A 33 -3.65 -8.88 -25.51
CA VAL A 33 -2.90 -9.06 -24.28
C VAL A 33 -3.90 -8.96 -23.15
N ALA A 34 -4.03 -10.00 -22.32
CA ALA A 34 -4.92 -9.97 -21.18
C ALA A 34 -4.51 -8.79 -20.29
N PHE A 35 -5.25 -7.69 -20.40
CA PHE A 35 -5.08 -6.51 -19.57
C PHE A 35 -5.69 -6.84 -18.22
N TRP A 36 -4.96 -7.63 -17.42
CA TRP A 36 -5.31 -7.83 -16.03
C TRP A 36 -5.17 -6.47 -15.35
N PRO A 37 -6.24 -5.90 -14.79
CA PRO A 37 -6.13 -4.65 -14.06
C PRO A 37 -5.15 -4.90 -12.90
N ARG A 38 -4.00 -4.24 -12.97
CA ARG A 38 -2.87 -4.44 -12.07
C ARG A 38 -3.27 -3.92 -10.70
N ARG A 39 -3.26 -4.78 -9.66
CA ARG A 39 -3.93 -4.45 -8.39
C ARG A 39 -3.01 -4.10 -7.24
N LEU A 40 -1.73 -4.49 -7.28
CA LEU A 40 -0.74 -3.95 -6.36
C LEU A 40 -0.05 -2.73 -7.00
N SER A 41 -0.22 -1.56 -6.39
CA SER A 41 0.50 -0.34 -6.77
C SER A 41 1.41 0.15 -5.66
N ILE A 42 2.48 0.84 -6.06
CA ILE A 42 3.26 1.67 -5.15
C ILE A 42 2.59 3.04 -5.15
N GLY A 43 2.18 3.50 -3.96
CA GLY A 43 1.62 4.83 -3.78
C GLY A 43 2.72 5.86 -3.49
N ALA A 44 2.69 6.45 -2.30
CA ALA A 44 3.75 7.32 -1.83
C ALA A 44 5.05 6.53 -1.66
N CYS A 45 6.18 7.12 -2.05
CA CYS A 45 7.49 6.50 -1.97
C CYS A 45 8.51 7.47 -1.37
N ALA A 46 8.64 7.46 -0.04
CA ALA A 46 9.61 8.26 0.69
C ALA A 46 11.08 7.86 0.43
N LEU A 47 11.31 6.73 -0.24
CA LEU A 47 12.64 6.30 -0.70
C LEU A 47 13.07 6.99 -2.02
N GLY A 48 12.26 7.92 -2.54
CA GLY A 48 12.52 8.65 -3.77
C GLY A 48 11.82 8.01 -4.97
N ALA A 49 12.59 7.40 -5.87
CA ALA A 49 12.04 6.80 -7.08
C ALA A 49 11.21 5.53 -6.76
N PRO A 50 10.11 5.26 -7.48
CA PRO A 50 9.31 4.04 -7.29
C PRO A 50 10.12 2.74 -7.34
N GLU A 51 11.21 2.71 -8.09
CA GLU A 51 12.16 1.59 -8.18
C GLU A 51 12.85 1.30 -6.84
N SER A 52 13.12 2.33 -6.02
CA SER A 52 13.66 2.15 -4.66
C SER A 52 12.64 1.46 -3.76
N CYS A 53 11.36 1.78 -3.90
CA CYS A 53 10.28 1.10 -3.19
C CYS A 53 10.07 -0.33 -3.69
N LEU A 54 10.17 -0.57 -5.00
CA LEU A 54 10.22 -1.94 -5.54
C LEU A 54 11.41 -2.72 -4.96
N ALA A 55 12.59 -2.10 -4.85
CA ALA A 55 13.79 -2.73 -4.30
C ALA A 55 13.56 -3.23 -2.86
N ALA A 56 12.82 -2.47 -2.04
CA ALA A 56 12.42 -2.90 -0.70
C ALA A 56 11.48 -4.11 -0.71
N ILE A 57 10.54 -4.18 -1.65
CA ILE A 57 9.65 -5.35 -1.83
C ILE A 57 10.47 -6.58 -2.23
N VAL A 58 11.31 -6.49 -3.27
CA VAL A 58 12.01 -7.67 -3.81
C VAL A 58 13.16 -8.14 -2.93
N ARG A 59 13.71 -7.29 -2.07
CA ARG A 59 14.79 -7.66 -1.14
C ARG A 59 14.39 -8.82 -0.22
N GLY A 60 13.14 -8.85 0.24
CA GLY A 60 12.62 -9.90 1.11
C GLY A 60 12.22 -11.19 0.38
N LEU A 61 12.42 -11.24 -0.94
CA LEU A 61 12.20 -12.42 -1.76
C LEU A 61 13.51 -13.17 -2.00
N ARG A 62 13.38 -14.49 -2.22
CA ARG A 62 14.50 -15.34 -2.66
C ARG A 62 15.10 -14.78 -3.94
N LEU A 63 16.42 -14.90 -4.10
CA LEU A 63 17.14 -14.40 -5.28
C LEU A 63 16.49 -14.80 -6.62
N GLN A 64 16.10 -16.07 -6.75
CA GLN A 64 15.44 -16.65 -7.93
C GLN A 64 14.05 -16.04 -8.24
N ASP A 65 13.38 -15.50 -7.23
CA ASP A 65 12.04 -14.92 -7.35
C ASP A 65 12.10 -13.42 -7.67
N ARG A 66 13.22 -12.74 -7.36
CA ARG A 66 13.38 -11.29 -7.57
C ARG A 66 13.16 -10.90 -9.04
N ALA A 67 13.66 -11.69 -9.98
CA ALA A 67 13.50 -11.45 -11.42
C ALA A 67 12.05 -11.63 -11.93
N ARG A 68 11.16 -12.19 -11.10
CA ARG A 68 9.75 -12.41 -11.41
C ARG A 68 8.85 -11.24 -11.00
N VAL A 69 9.44 -10.23 -10.36
CA VAL A 69 8.74 -9.04 -9.89
C VAL A 69 9.32 -7.81 -10.57
N ARG A 70 8.47 -6.98 -11.17
CA ARG A 70 8.88 -5.76 -11.87
C ARG A 70 7.89 -4.63 -11.67
N LEU A 71 8.32 -3.40 -11.89
CA LEU A 71 7.45 -2.23 -11.89
C LEU A 71 7.02 -1.91 -13.32
N ALA A 72 5.76 -1.55 -13.52
CA ALA A 72 5.28 -0.97 -14.76
C ALA A 72 4.13 0.01 -14.51
N GLN A 73 4.36 1.29 -14.84
CA GLN A 73 3.38 2.38 -14.63
C GLN A 73 2.92 2.48 -13.15
N GLY A 74 3.85 2.39 -12.20
CA GLY A 74 3.54 2.44 -10.76
C GLY A 74 2.94 1.16 -10.18
N HIS A 75 2.68 0.14 -11.00
CA HIS A 75 2.16 -1.14 -10.55
C HIS A 75 3.23 -2.21 -10.43
N VAL A 76 3.16 -2.99 -9.36
CA VAL A 76 3.98 -4.18 -9.14
C VAL A 76 3.38 -5.33 -9.94
N ILE A 77 4.16 -5.86 -10.88
CA ILE A 77 3.83 -7.00 -11.71
C ILE A 77 4.58 -8.20 -11.17
N VAL A 78 3.86 -9.28 -10.89
CA VAL A 78 4.42 -10.54 -10.43
C VAL A 78 4.02 -11.62 -11.43
N ASP A 79 4.98 -12.41 -11.89
CA ASP A 79 4.74 -13.54 -12.80
C ASP A 79 3.67 -14.49 -12.22
N PRO A 80 2.47 -14.62 -12.82
CA PRO A 80 1.39 -15.43 -12.28
C PRO A 80 1.62 -16.94 -12.45
N GLY A 81 2.51 -17.35 -13.37
CA GLY A 81 2.78 -18.76 -13.65
C GLY A 81 4.00 -19.32 -12.93
N HIS A 82 4.74 -18.48 -12.21
CA HIS A 82 5.94 -18.91 -11.50
C HIS A 82 5.57 -19.60 -10.17
N GLU A 83 5.98 -20.84 -10.02
CA GLU A 83 5.87 -21.58 -8.76
C GLU A 83 7.10 -21.31 -7.89
N SER A 84 6.87 -20.88 -6.64
CA SER A 84 7.94 -20.69 -5.67
C SER A 84 7.63 -21.35 -4.32
N PRO A 85 8.62 -21.96 -3.65
CA PRO A 85 8.49 -22.39 -2.25
C PRO A 85 8.38 -21.21 -1.28
N SER A 86 8.76 -19.99 -1.69
CA SER A 86 8.67 -18.76 -0.89
C SER A 86 7.23 -18.44 -0.53
N ALA A 87 6.92 -18.35 0.77
CA ALA A 87 5.60 -17.94 1.20
C ALA A 87 5.37 -16.45 0.89
N ASN A 88 6.42 -15.63 1.03
CA ASN A 88 6.38 -14.21 0.70
C ASN A 88 6.12 -13.95 -0.78
N PHE A 89 6.77 -14.69 -1.68
CA PHE A 89 6.49 -14.60 -3.11
C PHE A 89 5.06 -14.99 -3.42
N ARG A 90 4.54 -16.11 -2.87
CA ARG A 90 3.15 -16.53 -3.10
C ARG A 90 2.13 -15.52 -2.58
N ALA A 91 2.39 -14.90 -1.43
CA ALA A 91 1.55 -13.82 -0.91
C ALA A 91 1.55 -12.63 -1.87
N LEU A 92 2.73 -12.18 -2.30
CA LEU A 92 2.88 -11.07 -3.25
C LEU A 92 2.21 -11.37 -4.60
N GLN A 93 2.39 -12.58 -5.14
CA GLN A 93 1.77 -13.05 -6.37
C GLN A 93 0.25 -13.05 -6.25
N ARG A 94 -0.31 -13.52 -5.12
CA ARG A 94 -1.75 -13.48 -4.84
C ARG A 94 -2.29 -12.06 -4.82
N ILE A 95 -1.58 -11.13 -4.16
CA ILE A 95 -2.01 -9.73 -4.04
C ILE A 95 -1.96 -9.04 -5.40
N ALA A 96 -0.86 -9.19 -6.14
CA ALA A 96 -0.65 -8.51 -7.41
C ALA A 96 -1.59 -9.01 -8.54
N ASN A 97 -2.02 -10.27 -8.47
CA ASN A 97 -2.83 -10.94 -9.50
C ASN A 97 -4.30 -11.15 -9.11
N GLU A 98 -4.77 -10.62 -7.97
CA GLU A 98 -6.19 -10.69 -7.62
C GLU A 98 -7.03 -9.84 -8.59
N PRO A 99 -8.11 -10.38 -9.19
CA PRO A 99 -8.94 -9.60 -10.12
C PRO A 99 -9.78 -8.49 -9.46
N VAL A 100 -10.27 -8.68 -8.23
CA VAL A 100 -11.35 -7.83 -7.68
C VAL A 100 -10.98 -6.90 -6.52
N ALA A 101 -9.82 -7.06 -5.88
CA ALA A 101 -9.39 -6.20 -4.78
C ALA A 101 -8.13 -5.42 -5.16
N ALA A 102 -8.08 -4.14 -4.80
CA ALA A 102 -6.90 -3.31 -5.01
C ALA A 102 -6.07 -3.20 -3.72
N THR A 103 -4.76 -3.11 -3.87
CA THR A 103 -3.80 -2.88 -2.79
C THR A 103 -2.84 -1.78 -3.20
N ARG A 104 -2.69 -0.77 -2.37
CA ARG A 104 -1.72 0.32 -2.54
C ARG A 104 -0.71 0.23 -1.40
N LEU A 105 0.56 0.05 -1.71
CA LEU A 105 1.63 0.05 -0.71
C LEU A 105 2.27 1.43 -0.66
N ASP A 106 2.15 2.11 0.48
CA ASP A 106 2.80 3.40 0.73
C ASP A 106 4.06 3.21 1.59
N PHE A 107 5.15 3.85 1.20
CA PHE A 107 6.38 3.99 1.98
C PHE A 107 6.45 5.44 2.45
N LEU A 108 6.31 5.67 3.75
CA LEU A 108 6.15 7.00 4.32
C LEU A 108 7.36 7.39 5.17
N ALA A 109 7.78 8.64 5.07
CA ALA A 109 8.79 9.22 5.94
C ALA A 109 8.21 9.46 7.35
N PRO A 110 9.06 9.54 8.39
CA PRO A 110 8.62 9.87 9.74
C PRO A 110 7.76 11.13 9.86
N SER A 111 8.04 12.12 9.01
CA SER A 111 7.32 13.40 8.97
C SER A 111 5.96 13.32 8.31
N ASP A 112 5.70 12.28 7.53
CA ASP A 112 4.49 12.17 6.73
C ASP A 112 3.27 11.95 7.64
N ALA A 113 2.17 12.59 7.26
CA ALA A 113 0.88 12.40 7.89
C ALA A 113 0.03 11.45 7.06
N LEU A 114 -0.66 10.53 7.72
CA LEU A 114 -1.58 9.60 7.11
C LEU A 114 -2.98 9.82 7.67
N THR A 115 -3.97 9.90 6.78
CA THR A 115 -5.38 9.89 7.15
C THR A 115 -5.94 8.49 6.96
N ILE A 116 -6.50 7.94 8.04
CA ILE A 116 -7.17 6.64 8.07
C ILE A 116 -8.62 6.82 8.50
N ARG A 117 -9.40 5.76 8.39
CA ARG A 117 -10.73 5.66 8.97
C ARG A 117 -10.68 4.71 10.16
N SER A 118 -10.94 5.22 11.36
CA SER A 118 -10.83 4.48 12.62
C SER A 118 -12.16 4.44 13.37
N VAL A 119 -12.34 3.42 14.18
CA VAL A 119 -13.53 3.26 15.05
C VAL A 119 -13.11 3.63 16.47
N SER A 120 -13.51 4.82 16.90
CA SER A 120 -13.16 5.37 18.22
C SER A 120 -14.01 4.83 19.37
N ARG A 121 -15.16 4.19 19.07
CA ARG A 121 -16.14 3.70 20.05
C ARG A 121 -16.97 2.53 19.50
N PHE A 122 -17.40 1.63 20.37
CA PHE A 122 -18.32 0.54 20.02
C PHE A 122 -19.57 0.57 20.90
N PRO A 123 -20.79 0.50 20.32
CA PRO A 123 -21.11 0.57 18.89
C PRO A 123 -20.77 1.95 18.28
N SER A 124 -20.56 1.99 16.97
CA SER A 124 -20.24 3.21 16.21
C SER A 124 -21.09 3.27 14.94
N ASP A 125 -21.45 4.49 14.53
CA ASP A 125 -22.19 4.77 13.29
C ASP A 125 -21.34 4.60 12.02
N GLY A 126 -20.07 4.25 12.18
CA GLY A 126 -19.09 4.09 11.11
C GLY A 126 -17.71 4.62 11.49
N PRO A 127 -16.67 4.30 10.70
CA PRO A 127 -15.33 4.75 11.02
C PRO A 127 -15.16 6.23 10.63
N GLU A 128 -14.58 6.98 11.57
CA GLU A 128 -14.29 8.42 11.51
C GLU A 128 -12.87 8.65 10.96
N ALA A 129 -12.66 9.76 10.24
CA ALA A 129 -11.35 10.10 9.73
C ALA A 129 -10.40 10.53 10.87
N VAL A 130 -9.23 9.92 10.95
CA VAL A 130 -8.18 10.25 11.92
C VAL A 130 -6.88 10.46 11.18
N THR A 131 -6.18 11.55 11.49
CA THR A 131 -4.87 11.85 10.94
C THR A 131 -3.82 11.75 12.03
N PHE A 132 -2.74 11.01 11.75
CA PHE A 132 -1.58 10.90 12.63
C PHE A 132 -0.29 10.96 11.81
N ARG A 133 0.83 11.21 12.49
CA ARG A 133 2.17 11.18 11.89
C ARG A 133 2.79 9.80 12.06
N MET A 134 3.59 9.37 11.08
CA MET A 134 4.27 8.07 11.15
C MET A 134 5.27 7.96 12.30
N GLY A 135 5.95 9.06 12.65
CA GLY A 135 6.94 9.11 13.72
C GLY A 135 8.23 8.36 13.38
N HIS A 136 9.16 8.27 14.33
CA HIS A 136 10.43 7.55 14.20
C HIS A 136 10.39 6.25 15.02
N PRO A 137 10.41 5.08 14.38
CA PRO A 137 10.38 3.80 15.10
C PRO A 137 11.57 3.67 16.08
N ASP A 138 12.75 4.12 15.67
CA ASP A 138 13.97 4.07 16.50
C ASP A 138 13.92 5.00 17.72
N ALA A 139 13.04 6.01 17.72
CA ALA A 139 12.83 6.92 18.86
C ALA A 139 11.63 6.51 19.72
N ASN A 140 11.00 5.36 19.44
CA ASN A 140 9.76 4.88 20.08
C ASN A 140 8.59 5.88 20.02
N ASP A 141 8.57 6.79 19.04
CA ASP A 141 7.48 7.76 18.82
C ASP A 141 6.74 7.52 17.49
N GLY A 142 6.99 6.38 16.84
CA GLY A 142 6.39 6.00 15.57
C GLY A 142 6.15 4.51 15.40
N PHE A 143 5.69 4.13 14.21
CA PHE A 143 5.31 2.76 13.86
C PHE A 143 6.16 2.23 12.71
N LEU A 144 6.48 0.93 12.73
CA LEU A 144 7.20 0.26 11.64
C LEU A 144 6.34 0.12 10.37
N GLY A 145 5.06 -0.19 10.56
CA GLY A 145 4.07 -0.32 9.51
C GLY A 145 2.67 -0.52 10.08
N TYR A 146 1.69 -0.43 9.19
CA TYR A 146 0.29 -0.78 9.45
C TYR A 146 -0.42 -1.19 8.16
N THR A 147 -1.36 -2.12 8.29
CA THR A 147 -2.27 -2.50 7.21
C THR A 147 -3.66 -1.96 7.48
N PHE A 148 -4.13 -1.10 6.58
CA PHE A 148 -5.51 -0.60 6.57
C PHE A 148 -6.32 -1.34 5.51
N PHE A 149 -7.52 -1.83 5.85
CA PHE A 149 -8.36 -2.57 4.91
C PHE A 149 -9.41 -1.68 4.26
N GLU A 150 -9.87 -2.06 3.07
CA GLU A 150 -11.01 -1.39 2.44
C GLU A 150 -12.26 -1.46 3.34
N PHE A 151 -12.98 -0.36 3.49
CA PHE A 151 -14.24 -0.36 4.22
C PHE A 151 -15.40 -0.88 3.34
N LEU A 152 -15.79 -2.13 3.56
CA LEU A 152 -16.87 -2.79 2.81
C LEU A 152 -18.27 -2.61 3.45
N GLY A 153 -18.49 -1.50 4.14
CA GLY A 153 -19.79 -1.19 4.77
C GLY A 153 -20.04 -1.89 6.12
N LYS A 154 -19.03 -2.57 6.68
CA LYS A 154 -19.13 -3.25 7.97
C LYS A 154 -17.99 -2.85 8.89
N VAL A 155 -18.35 -2.48 10.12
CA VAL A 155 -17.40 -2.24 11.20
C VAL A 155 -17.07 -3.56 11.91
N GLU A 156 -15.78 -3.84 12.09
CA GLU A 156 -15.25 -5.03 12.75
C GLU A 156 -14.22 -4.63 13.81
N SER A 157 -14.26 -5.28 14.97
CA SER A 157 -13.39 -4.94 16.10
C SER A 157 -11.92 -5.26 15.80
N GLY A 158 -11.06 -4.26 16.03
CA GLY A 158 -9.62 -4.35 15.83
C GLY A 158 -9.17 -4.15 14.39
N ILE A 159 -10.04 -3.63 13.52
CA ILE A 159 -9.72 -3.32 12.12
C ILE A 159 -9.66 -1.81 11.91
N LEU A 160 -8.60 -1.37 11.24
CA LEU A 160 -8.41 0.00 10.78
C LEU A 160 -8.67 0.04 9.27
N TYR A 161 -9.30 1.13 8.81
CA TYR A 161 -9.80 1.21 7.45
C TYR A 161 -9.04 2.25 6.63
N ALA A 162 -8.80 1.91 5.36
CA ALA A 162 -8.21 2.82 4.40
C ALA A 162 -9.20 3.95 4.05
N PRO A 163 -8.70 5.13 3.62
CA PRO A 163 -9.56 6.24 3.19
C PRO A 163 -10.20 6.01 1.81
N GLY A 164 -9.82 4.96 1.07
CA GLY A 164 -10.30 4.70 -0.29
C GLY A 164 -10.64 3.23 -0.56
N PRO A 165 -11.03 2.89 -1.81
CA PRO A 165 -11.47 1.56 -2.22
C PRO A 165 -10.27 0.63 -2.49
N PHE A 166 -9.41 0.48 -1.49
CA PHE A 166 -8.21 -0.35 -1.56
C PHE A 166 -7.74 -0.76 -0.16
N ASN A 167 -7.01 -1.86 -0.09
CA ASN A 167 -6.17 -2.17 1.07
C ASN A 167 -4.92 -1.28 1.01
N ASN A 168 -4.53 -0.70 2.13
CA ASN A 168 -3.38 0.20 2.23
C ASN A 168 -2.39 -0.31 3.27
N PRO A 169 -1.52 -1.28 2.96
CA PRO A 169 -0.31 -1.48 3.73
C PRO A 169 0.56 -0.22 3.64
N VAL A 170 1.05 0.23 4.79
CA VAL A 170 1.91 1.40 4.95
C VAL A 170 3.12 0.97 5.74
N VAL A 171 4.32 1.36 5.31
CA VAL A 171 5.57 1.11 6.04
C VAL A 171 6.34 2.40 6.24
N ASN A 172 7.02 2.51 7.38
CA ASN A 172 7.87 3.65 7.68
C ASN A 172 9.24 3.48 7.03
N SER A 173 9.66 4.43 6.20
CA SER A 173 10.90 4.34 5.44
C SER A 173 12.15 4.63 6.27
N ALA A 174 12.03 5.12 7.51
CA ALA A 174 13.15 5.33 8.43
C ALA A 174 13.52 4.01 9.13
N GLN A 175 13.98 3.05 8.34
CA GLN A 175 14.44 1.73 8.78
C GLN A 175 15.68 1.34 7.96
N THR A 176 16.49 0.41 8.47
CA THR A 176 17.55 -0.19 7.63
C THR A 176 16.91 -0.91 6.43
N PRO A 177 17.62 -1.08 5.28
CA PRO A 177 17.04 -1.75 4.12
C PRO A 177 16.50 -3.17 4.40
N ALA A 178 17.15 -3.92 5.31
CA ALA A 178 16.68 -5.23 5.72
C ALA A 178 15.42 -5.15 6.58
N ALA A 179 15.40 -4.29 7.60
CA ALA A 179 14.24 -4.09 8.46
C ALA A 179 13.02 -3.56 7.68
N LEU A 180 13.25 -2.62 6.76
CA LEU A 180 12.19 -2.11 5.88
C LEU A 180 11.57 -3.22 5.04
N SER A 181 12.40 -4.09 4.47
CA SER A 181 11.93 -5.25 3.71
C SER A 181 11.11 -6.20 4.58
N VAL A 182 11.53 -6.44 5.83
CA VAL A 182 10.77 -7.24 6.80
C VAL A 182 9.39 -6.63 7.04
N SER A 183 9.32 -5.33 7.34
CA SER A 183 8.08 -4.58 7.52
C SER A 183 7.17 -4.65 6.29
N VAL A 184 7.72 -4.55 5.06
CA VAL A 184 6.93 -4.69 3.83
C VAL A 184 6.25 -6.05 3.73
N HIS A 185 6.99 -7.13 3.98
CA HIS A 185 6.43 -8.49 3.88
C HIS A 185 5.49 -8.82 5.04
N HIS A 186 5.72 -8.25 6.22
CA HIS A 186 4.78 -8.26 7.33
C HIS A 186 3.43 -7.66 6.92
N GLU A 187 3.41 -6.42 6.42
CA GLU A 187 2.16 -5.76 6.05
C GLU A 187 1.46 -6.42 4.87
N LEU A 188 2.21 -6.85 3.85
CA LEU A 188 1.63 -7.61 2.75
C LEU A 188 1.07 -8.97 3.22
N ARG A 189 1.64 -9.58 4.26
CA ARG A 189 1.09 -10.81 4.84
C ARG A 189 -0.28 -10.57 5.45
N HIS A 190 -0.49 -9.47 6.17
CA HIS A 190 -1.82 -9.09 6.66
C HIS A 190 -2.83 -9.00 5.51
N VAL A 191 -2.46 -8.32 4.42
CA VAL A 191 -3.32 -8.18 3.24
C VAL A 191 -3.70 -9.55 2.64
N ALA A 192 -2.75 -10.47 2.53
CA ALA A 192 -3.00 -11.82 2.02
C ALA A 192 -3.87 -12.68 2.98
N LEU A 193 -3.60 -12.61 4.28
CA LEU A 193 -4.35 -13.35 5.31
C LEU A 193 -5.80 -12.84 5.45
N GLY A 194 -6.00 -11.53 5.30
CA GLY A 194 -7.31 -10.89 5.31
C GLY A 194 -8.12 -11.12 4.04
N GLU A 195 -7.67 -12.03 3.18
CA GLU A 195 -8.22 -12.31 1.86
C GLU A 195 -8.49 -11.01 1.08
N LEU A 196 -7.51 -10.11 1.11
CA LEU A 196 -7.52 -8.85 0.37
C LEU A 196 -8.66 -7.93 0.81
N GLY A 197 -8.95 -7.94 2.12
CA GLY A 197 -9.96 -7.11 2.77
C GLY A 197 -11.31 -7.80 2.99
N ARG A 198 -11.60 -8.89 2.27
CA ARG A 198 -12.88 -9.62 2.42
C ARG A 198 -13.07 -10.26 3.79
N ARG A 199 -11.96 -10.54 4.49
CA ARG A 199 -11.95 -11.14 5.83
C ARG A 199 -10.92 -10.44 6.72
N ALA A 200 -10.94 -9.10 6.74
CA ALA A 200 -10.00 -8.28 7.50
C ALA A 200 -9.84 -8.73 8.97
N ALA A 201 -10.94 -9.08 9.64
CA ALA A 201 -10.94 -9.61 11.01
C ALA A 201 -10.04 -10.84 11.25
N LEU A 202 -9.70 -11.60 10.20
CA LEU A 202 -8.82 -12.77 10.28
C LEU A 202 -7.35 -12.46 10.04
N ALA A 203 -7.02 -11.21 9.71
CA ALA A 203 -5.65 -10.75 9.51
C ALA A 203 -5.08 -10.05 10.73
N LYS A 204 -5.85 -9.78 11.79
CA LYS A 204 -5.37 -8.97 12.91
C LYS A 204 -4.40 -9.73 13.82
N HIS A 205 -3.48 -8.97 14.41
CA HIS A 205 -2.68 -9.43 15.54
C HIS A 205 -3.54 -9.96 16.70
N GLY A 206 -2.94 -10.80 17.53
CA GLY A 206 -3.57 -11.50 18.65
C GLY A 206 -4.25 -12.82 18.27
N LEU A 207 -4.30 -13.16 16.99
CA LEU A 207 -4.75 -14.47 16.53
C LEU A 207 -3.53 -15.40 16.35
N PRO A 208 -3.46 -16.57 17.02
CA PRO A 208 -2.26 -17.43 16.98
C PRO A 208 -1.78 -17.80 15.58
N ARG A 209 -2.72 -18.05 14.65
CA ARG A 209 -2.39 -18.34 13.25
C ARG A 209 -1.76 -17.14 12.54
N VAL A 210 -2.23 -15.93 12.83
CA VAL A 210 -1.74 -14.70 12.20
C VAL A 210 -0.32 -14.42 12.68
N GLU A 211 -0.07 -14.52 13.98
CA GLU A 211 1.27 -14.32 14.55
C GLU A 211 2.29 -15.29 13.94
N ALA A 212 1.93 -16.58 13.81
CA ALA A 212 2.80 -17.57 13.20
C ALA A 212 3.13 -17.26 11.73
N GLU A 213 2.13 -16.86 10.93
CA GLU A 213 2.30 -16.51 9.52
C GLU A 213 3.12 -15.22 9.32
N ILE A 214 2.92 -14.23 10.19
CA ILE A 214 3.69 -12.99 10.20
C ILE A 214 5.14 -13.27 10.56
N GLN A 215 5.38 -13.98 11.67
CA GLN A 215 6.73 -14.31 12.10
C GLN A 215 7.48 -15.13 11.03
N ALA A 216 6.79 -16.04 10.34
CA ALA A 216 7.34 -16.76 9.21
C ALA A 216 7.69 -15.84 8.03
N ALA A 217 6.80 -14.89 7.69
CA ALA A 217 7.03 -13.91 6.64
C ALA A 217 8.23 -13.00 6.95
N GLU A 218 8.35 -12.54 8.20
CA GLU A 218 9.46 -11.73 8.68
C GLU A 218 10.78 -12.50 8.64
N SER A 219 10.79 -13.73 9.16
CA SER A 219 11.97 -14.59 9.19
C SER A 219 12.47 -14.88 7.77
N GLU A 220 11.56 -15.19 6.85
CA GLU A 220 11.88 -15.41 5.44
C GLU A 220 12.45 -14.13 4.79
N ALA A 221 11.81 -12.98 5.01
CA ALA A 221 12.25 -11.71 4.45
C ALA A 221 13.63 -11.29 4.98
N PHE A 222 13.87 -11.47 6.28
CA PHE A 222 15.15 -11.16 6.91
C PHE A 222 16.27 -12.04 6.36
N ALA A 223 16.05 -13.35 6.27
CA ALA A 223 17.01 -14.29 5.70
C ALA A 223 17.35 -13.95 4.24
N ASN A 224 16.33 -13.61 3.44
CA ASN A 224 16.53 -13.22 2.03
C ASN A 224 17.25 -11.87 1.90
N ALA A 225 17.02 -10.92 2.80
CA ALA A 225 17.59 -9.58 2.73
C ALA A 225 19.11 -9.53 2.98
N ALA A 226 19.68 -10.59 3.57
CA ALA A 226 21.12 -10.74 3.80
C ALA A 226 21.92 -11.09 2.54
N HIS A 227 21.25 -11.39 1.42
CA HIS A 227 21.81 -11.76 0.12
C HIS A 227 21.50 -10.72 -0.97
#